data_AF-A0A2K4X1V3-F1
#
_entry.id   AF-A0A2K4X1V3-F1
#
_cell.length_a   1.000
_cell.length_b   1.000
_cell.length_c   1.000
_cell.angle_alpha   90.00
_cell.angle_beta   90.00
_cell.angle_gamma   90.00
#
_symmetry.space_group_name_H-M   'P 1'
#
loop_
_entity.id
_entity.type
_entity.pdbx_description
1 polymer ?
#
loop_
_entity_poly.entity_id
_entity_poly.type
_entity_poly.pdbx_seq_one_letter_code
_entity_poly.pdbx_strand_id
1 'polypeptide(L)'
;MDQYKIKEIITSVIYRWLRVDVDLDYSSTANAMSEINNKTRFSDLSKKYKALNKTGFLARVFIAMQQEHLKIPDRFKKFYADEIAKSGFIVGTVIGEGIPNYTPVTVGAAEIEKAVEDHFKYSLSDNLKFTSDVDTELKNADTVGELAAALQKE
;
A
#
# COMPACT_ATOMS: atom_id res chain seq x y z
N MET A 1 -11.48 -9.03 4.26
CA MET A 1 -10.58 -9.42 3.13
C MET A 1 -10.03 -10.84 3.33
N ASP A 2 -9.81 -11.59 2.25
CA ASP A 2 -9.28 -12.97 2.30
C ASP A 2 -7.78 -12.98 2.65
N GLN A 3 -7.44 -13.58 3.79
CA GLN A 3 -6.07 -13.66 4.28
C GLN A 3 -5.16 -14.47 3.35
N TYR A 4 -5.71 -15.46 2.64
CA TYR A 4 -4.95 -16.28 1.71
C TYR A 4 -4.45 -15.43 0.53
N LYS A 5 -5.33 -14.62 -0.08
CA LYS A 5 -4.96 -13.71 -1.17
C LYS A 5 -3.93 -12.65 -0.76
N ILE A 6 -4.06 -12.07 0.44
CA ILE A 6 -3.08 -11.10 0.95
C ILE A 6 -1.70 -11.76 1.05
N LYS A 7 -1.62 -13.00 1.55
CA LYS A 7 -0.37 -13.74 1.66
C LYS A 7 0.24 -14.04 0.29
N GLU A 8 -0.57 -14.43 -0.69
CA GLU A 8 -0.10 -14.63 -2.08
C GLU A 8 0.49 -13.33 -2.65
N ILE A 9 -0.15 -12.20 -2.41
CA ILE A 9 0.37 -10.89 -2.84
C ILE A 9 1.70 -10.57 -2.17
N ILE A 10 1.81 -10.69 -0.85
CA ILE A 10 3.07 -10.43 -0.13
C ILE A 10 4.17 -11.35 -0.68
N THR A 11 3.85 -12.63 -0.89
CA THR A 11 4.77 -13.64 -1.42
C THR A 11 5.22 -13.30 -2.84
N SER A 12 4.31 -12.85 -3.70
CA SER A 12 4.59 -12.38 -5.06
C SER A 12 5.51 -11.15 -5.07
N VAL A 13 5.29 -10.21 -4.14
CA VAL A 13 6.15 -9.03 -3.99
C VAL A 13 7.55 -9.43 -3.50
N ILE A 14 7.67 -10.40 -2.57
CA ILE A 14 8.96 -10.95 -2.15
C ILE A 14 9.68 -11.62 -3.32
N TYR A 15 8.98 -12.44 -4.11
CA TYR A 15 9.54 -13.06 -5.30
C TYR A 15 10.10 -12.02 -6.27
N ARG A 16 9.33 -10.96 -6.55
CA ARG A 16 9.78 -9.87 -7.43
C ARG A 16 10.99 -9.12 -6.86
N TRP A 17 10.99 -8.87 -5.55
CA TRP A 17 12.13 -8.24 -4.88
C TRP A 17 13.41 -9.09 -5.00
N LEU A 18 13.31 -10.40 -4.78
CA LEU A 18 14.43 -11.33 -4.95
C LEU A 18 14.94 -11.38 -6.41
N ARG A 19 14.04 -11.38 -7.41
CA ARG A 19 14.43 -11.42 -8.83
C ARG A 19 14.99 -10.11 -9.35
N VAL A 20 14.43 -8.98 -8.94
CA VAL A 20 14.69 -7.68 -9.58
C VAL A 20 15.63 -6.82 -8.75
N ASP A 21 15.41 -6.74 -7.43
CA ASP A 21 16.15 -5.82 -6.57
C ASP A 21 17.39 -6.49 -5.94
N VAL A 22 17.33 -7.81 -5.69
CA VAL A 22 18.47 -8.65 -5.25
C VAL A 22 19.23 -9.25 -6.44
N ASP A 23 18.57 -9.39 -7.59
CA ASP A 23 19.14 -9.96 -8.83
C ASP A 23 19.50 -11.45 -8.72
N LEU A 24 18.67 -12.25 -8.02
CA LEU A 24 18.82 -13.70 -8.03
C LEU A 24 18.36 -14.30 -9.36
N ASP A 25 19.07 -15.32 -9.84
CA ASP A 25 18.60 -16.15 -10.97
C ASP A 25 17.29 -16.90 -10.61
N TYR A 26 16.65 -17.49 -11.61
CA TYR A 26 15.36 -18.17 -11.43
C TYR A 26 15.43 -19.33 -10.44
N SER A 27 16.46 -20.17 -10.52
CA SER A 27 16.64 -21.34 -9.65
C SER A 27 16.93 -20.92 -8.22
N SER A 28 17.83 -19.95 -8.02
CA SER A 28 18.16 -19.38 -6.72
C SER A 28 16.95 -18.70 -6.08
N THR A 29 16.11 -18.03 -6.87
CA THR A 29 14.85 -17.44 -6.40
C THR A 29 13.86 -18.53 -5.99
N ALA A 30 13.66 -19.57 -6.80
CA ALA A 30 12.74 -20.66 -6.48
C ALA A 30 13.12 -21.35 -5.17
N ASN A 31 14.42 -21.61 -4.98
CA ASN A 31 14.96 -22.15 -3.73
C ASN A 31 14.68 -21.22 -2.54
N ALA A 32 14.97 -19.93 -2.66
CA ALA A 32 14.66 -18.95 -1.62
C ALA A 32 13.16 -18.92 -1.28
N MET A 33 12.28 -18.92 -2.29
CA MET A 33 10.83 -18.91 -2.09
C MET A 33 10.31 -20.16 -1.39
N SER A 34 10.93 -21.34 -1.62
CA SER A 34 10.55 -22.58 -0.95
C SER A 34 10.76 -22.56 0.57
N GLU A 35 11.65 -21.70 1.06
CA GLU A 35 11.93 -21.52 2.49
C GLU A 35 11.02 -20.46 3.14
N ILE A 36 10.44 -19.57 2.34
CA ILE A 36 9.64 -18.43 2.82
C ILE A 36 8.24 -18.90 3.22
N ASN A 37 7.83 -18.55 4.44
CA ASN A 37 6.52 -18.86 4.99
C ASN A 37 6.04 -17.75 5.93
N ASN A 38 4.87 -17.93 6.56
CA ASN A 38 4.25 -16.93 7.42
C ASN A 38 5.11 -16.52 8.64
N LYS A 39 6.06 -17.37 9.07
CA LYS A 39 6.95 -17.10 10.19
C LYS A 39 8.27 -16.45 9.76
N THR A 40 8.51 -16.34 8.45
CA THR A 40 9.72 -15.70 7.93
C THR A 40 9.75 -14.23 8.34
N ARG A 41 10.82 -13.83 9.02
CA ARG A 41 11.02 -12.44 9.45
C ARG A 41 11.59 -11.63 8.30
N PHE A 42 11.13 -10.39 8.14
CA PHE A 42 11.70 -9.47 7.15
C PHE A 42 13.17 -9.13 7.46
N SER A 43 13.54 -9.17 8.74
CA SER A 43 14.92 -8.98 9.19
C SER A 43 15.85 -10.11 8.75
N ASP A 44 15.36 -11.36 8.71
CA ASP A 44 16.14 -12.51 8.23
C ASP A 44 16.35 -12.45 6.71
N LEU A 45 15.30 -12.09 5.96
CA LEU A 45 15.41 -11.81 4.52
C LEU A 45 16.42 -10.69 4.23
N SER A 46 16.35 -9.62 5.03
CA SER A 46 17.24 -8.47 4.87
C SER A 46 18.71 -8.80 5.11
N LYS A 47 18.98 -9.65 6.10
CA LYS A 47 20.33 -10.13 6.42
C LYS A 47 20.88 -11.09 5.37
N LYS A 48 20.03 -12.00 4.85
CA LYS A 48 20.46 -13.07 3.94
C LYS A 48 20.73 -12.56 2.52
N TYR A 49 19.92 -11.61 2.04
CA TYR A 49 19.94 -11.23 0.62
C TYR A 49 20.39 -9.78 0.41
N LYS A 50 19.60 -8.82 0.88
CA LYS A 50 19.87 -7.37 0.73
C LYS A 50 18.95 -6.64 1.68
N ALA A 51 19.32 -5.43 2.11
CA ALA A 51 18.42 -4.61 2.93
C ALA A 51 17.05 -4.41 2.23
N LEU A 52 15.97 -4.76 2.92
CA LEU A 52 14.61 -4.58 2.43
C LEU A 52 14.06 -3.22 2.91
N ASN A 53 13.83 -2.29 1.98
CA ASN A 53 13.08 -1.07 2.28
C ASN A 53 11.61 -1.44 2.54
N LYS A 54 11.19 -1.48 3.81
CA LYS A 54 9.83 -1.88 4.20
C LYS A 54 8.74 -0.96 3.66
N THR A 55 9.02 0.35 3.55
CA THR A 55 8.08 1.33 2.97
C THR A 55 7.87 1.07 1.48
N GLY A 56 8.97 0.93 0.72
CA GLY A 56 8.91 0.60 -0.71
C GLY A 56 8.31 -0.79 -0.97
N PHE A 57 8.62 -1.77 -0.11
CA PHE A 57 8.02 -3.10 -0.15
C PHE A 57 6.49 -3.03 0.02
N LEU A 58 6.03 -2.31 1.04
CA LEU A 58 4.61 -2.15 1.30
C LEU A 58 3.89 -1.41 0.16
N ALA A 59 4.54 -0.41 -0.46
CA ALA A 59 3.99 0.24 -1.65
C ALA A 59 3.72 -0.76 -2.78
N ARG A 60 4.65 -1.69 -3.01
CA ARG A 60 4.47 -2.76 -4.00
C ARG A 60 3.37 -3.74 -3.62
N VAL A 61 3.20 -4.03 -2.32
CA VAL A 61 2.07 -4.83 -1.83
C VAL A 61 0.74 -4.14 -2.15
N PHE A 62 0.62 -2.85 -1.89
CA PHE A 62 -0.61 -2.11 -2.19
C PHE A 62 -0.90 -2.00 -3.69
N ILE A 63 0.11 -1.78 -4.53
CA ILE A 63 -0.04 -1.81 -5.99
C ILE A 63 -0.56 -3.18 -6.44
N ALA A 64 0.00 -4.27 -5.93
CA ALA A 64 -0.44 -5.62 -6.27
C ALA A 64 -1.87 -5.89 -5.76
N MET A 65 -2.23 -5.43 -4.56
CA MET A 65 -3.61 -5.50 -4.07
C MET A 65 -4.59 -4.77 -4.99
N GLN A 66 -4.25 -3.57 -5.47
CA GLN A 66 -5.09 -2.84 -6.41
C GLN A 66 -5.22 -3.54 -7.77
N GLN A 67 -4.13 -4.12 -8.28
CA GLN A 67 -4.13 -4.89 -9.53
C GLN A 67 -5.03 -6.13 -9.43
N GLU A 68 -5.10 -6.75 -8.25
CA GLU A 68 -5.97 -7.88 -7.93
C GLU A 68 -7.39 -7.46 -7.47
N HIS A 69 -7.74 -6.17 -7.62
CA HIS A 69 -9.02 -5.60 -7.21
C HIS A 69 -9.37 -5.85 -5.72
N LEU A 70 -8.36 -5.91 -4.85
CA LEU A 70 -8.56 -6.01 -3.41
C LEU A 70 -8.67 -4.63 -2.76
N LYS A 71 -9.62 -4.49 -1.83
CA LYS A 71 -9.77 -3.28 -1.02
C LYS A 71 -8.52 -3.06 -0.17
N ILE A 72 -7.97 -1.85 -0.22
CA ILE A 72 -6.99 -1.38 0.76
C ILE A 72 -7.75 -0.83 1.97
N PRO A 73 -7.44 -1.26 3.21
CA PRO A 73 -8.17 -0.79 4.38
C PRO A 73 -8.08 0.73 4.53
N ASP A 74 -9.19 1.37 4.92
CA ASP A 74 -9.33 2.83 4.88
C ASP A 74 -8.35 3.54 5.81
N ARG A 75 -7.92 2.88 6.90
CA ARG A 75 -6.90 3.43 7.80
C ARG A 75 -5.55 3.68 7.12
N PHE A 76 -5.20 2.93 6.08
CA PHE A 76 -3.99 3.17 5.28
C PHE A 76 -4.15 4.35 4.30
N LYS A 77 -5.39 4.77 4.03
CA LYS A 77 -5.73 5.90 3.14
C LYS A 77 -5.98 7.20 3.90
N LYS A 78 -6.18 7.15 5.23
CA LYS A 78 -6.59 8.29 6.06
C LYS A 78 -5.75 9.55 5.89
N PHE A 79 -4.42 9.43 5.86
CA PHE A 79 -3.53 10.58 5.66
C PHE A 79 -3.81 11.33 4.34
N TYR A 80 -4.20 10.60 3.29
CA TYR A 80 -4.50 11.20 1.99
C TYR A 80 -5.80 11.98 1.99
N ALA A 81 -6.79 11.59 2.79
CA ALA A 81 -8.01 12.39 2.96
C ALA A 81 -7.68 13.77 3.55
N ASP A 82 -6.77 13.84 4.52
CA ASP A 82 -6.31 15.11 5.10
C ASP A 82 -5.54 15.97 4.09
N GLU A 83 -4.70 15.36 3.22
CA GLU A 83 -3.99 16.07 2.15
C GLU A 83 -4.93 16.61 1.06
N ILE A 84 -5.94 15.82 0.67
CA ILE A 84 -6.98 16.25 -0.26
C ILE A 84 -7.79 17.40 0.35
N ALA A 85 -8.13 17.33 1.64
CA ALA A 85 -8.83 18.40 2.35
C ALA A 85 -8.02 19.71 2.41
N LYS A 86 -6.69 19.65 2.62
CA LYS A 86 -5.81 20.84 2.57
C LYS A 86 -5.82 21.55 1.21
N SER A 87 -6.17 20.83 0.15
CA SER A 87 -6.32 21.38 -1.20
C SER A 87 -7.71 22.01 -1.43
N GLY A 88 -8.53 22.15 -0.38
CA GLY A 88 -9.89 22.72 -0.43
C GLY A 88 -10.96 21.72 -0.87
N PHE A 89 -10.62 20.45 -1.04
CA PHE A 89 -11.55 19.42 -1.50
C PHE A 89 -12.22 18.72 -0.31
N ILE A 90 -13.24 19.37 0.27
CA ILE A 90 -14.03 18.87 1.40
C ILE A 90 -15.52 18.78 1.05
N VAL A 91 -16.25 17.88 1.71
CA VAL A 91 -17.67 17.59 1.41
C VAL A 91 -18.50 18.87 1.55
N GLY A 92 -19.35 19.15 0.56
CA GLY A 92 -20.22 20.32 0.55
C GLY A 92 -19.58 21.58 -0.05
N THR A 93 -18.29 21.55 -0.41
CA THR A 93 -17.65 22.65 -1.14
C THR A 93 -18.23 22.75 -2.55
N VAL A 94 -18.56 23.96 -2.99
CA VAL A 94 -18.98 24.24 -4.36
C VAL A 94 -17.74 24.62 -5.18
N ILE A 95 -17.47 23.86 -6.24
CA ILE A 95 -16.39 24.15 -7.18
C ILE A 95 -16.93 24.87 -8.43
N GLY A 96 -16.16 25.83 -8.92
CA GLY A 96 -16.48 26.57 -10.14
C GLY A 96 -17.57 27.64 -10.00
N GLU A 97 -17.92 28.01 -8.76
CA GLU A 97 -18.77 29.16 -8.51
C GLU A 97 -18.12 30.44 -9.06
N GLY A 98 -18.89 31.23 -9.82
CA GLY A 98 -18.42 32.49 -10.41
C GLY A 98 -17.54 32.36 -11.65
N ILE A 99 -17.27 31.14 -12.16
CA ILE A 99 -16.52 30.93 -13.40
C ILE A 99 -17.48 30.96 -14.60
N PRO A 100 -17.33 31.90 -15.57
CA PRO A 100 -18.19 31.96 -16.74
C PRO A 100 -18.17 30.64 -17.54
N ASN A 101 -19.36 30.19 -17.98
CA ASN A 101 -19.56 28.94 -18.73
C ASN A 101 -19.19 27.64 -17.99
N TYR A 102 -19.01 27.69 -16.66
CA TYR A 102 -18.84 26.50 -15.83
C TYR A 102 -20.07 26.31 -14.94
N THR A 103 -20.69 25.13 -14.99
CA THR A 103 -21.78 24.78 -14.06
C THR A 103 -21.16 24.41 -12.72
N PRO A 104 -21.46 25.12 -11.61
CA PRO A 104 -20.90 24.78 -10.32
C PRO A 104 -21.35 23.39 -9.88
N VAL A 105 -20.45 22.67 -9.21
CA VAL A 105 -20.72 21.32 -8.70
C VAL A 105 -20.42 21.27 -7.22
N THR A 106 -21.28 20.62 -6.43
CA THR A 106 -21.01 20.36 -5.01
C THR A 106 -20.22 19.08 -4.86
N VAL A 107 -19.10 19.14 -4.14
CA VAL A 107 -18.27 17.96 -3.82
C VAL A 107 -19.03 17.04 -2.87
N GLY A 108 -19.27 15.80 -3.29
CA GLY A 108 -19.80 14.74 -2.44
C GLY A 108 -18.71 13.89 -1.79
N ALA A 109 -19.13 12.97 -0.91
CA ALA A 109 -18.21 12.07 -0.21
C ALA A 109 -17.53 11.06 -1.16
N ALA A 110 -18.26 10.59 -2.17
CA ALA A 110 -17.74 9.64 -3.16
C ALA A 110 -16.64 10.27 -4.04
N GLU A 111 -16.76 11.55 -4.36
CA GLU A 111 -15.74 12.30 -5.10
C GLU A 111 -14.45 12.41 -4.29
N ILE A 112 -14.55 12.63 -2.97
CA ILE A 112 -13.37 12.69 -2.10
C ILE A 112 -12.73 11.31 -1.96
N GLU A 113 -13.53 10.27 -1.75
CA GLU A 113 -13.03 8.89 -1.67
C GLU A 113 -12.28 8.52 -2.95
N LYS A 114 -12.85 8.84 -4.12
CA LYS A 114 -12.18 8.64 -5.40
C LYS A 114 -10.88 9.46 -5.51
N ALA A 115 -10.88 10.73 -5.10
CA ALA A 115 -9.68 11.56 -5.13
C ALA A 115 -8.57 11.00 -4.21
N VAL A 116 -8.95 10.45 -3.06
CA VAL A 116 -8.05 9.76 -2.13
C VAL A 116 -7.49 8.49 -2.77
N GLU A 117 -8.33 7.68 -3.42
CA GLU A 117 -7.89 6.45 -4.10
C GLU A 117 -6.96 6.74 -5.28
N ASP A 118 -7.29 7.74 -6.09
CA ASP A 118 -6.46 8.18 -7.21
C ASP A 118 -5.11 8.71 -6.70
N HIS A 119 -5.12 9.61 -5.71
CA HIS A 119 -3.88 10.12 -5.13
C HIS A 119 -3.03 8.99 -4.54
N PHE A 120 -3.64 8.08 -3.78
CA PHE A 120 -2.96 6.91 -3.21
C PHE A 120 -2.33 6.04 -4.31
N LYS A 121 -3.07 5.73 -5.37
CA LYS A 121 -2.61 4.92 -6.52
C LYS A 121 -1.43 5.55 -7.25
N TYR A 122 -1.42 6.86 -7.42
CA TYR A 122 -0.35 7.59 -8.14
C TYR A 122 0.79 8.06 -7.24
N SER A 123 0.70 7.88 -5.93
CA SER A 123 1.79 8.10 -4.96
C SER A 123 2.82 6.96 -5.07
N LEU A 124 3.43 6.82 -6.24
CA LEU A 124 4.29 5.70 -6.67
C LEU A 124 5.68 5.64 -6.02
N SER A 125 5.91 6.26 -4.87
CA SER A 125 7.28 6.43 -4.35
C SER A 125 7.48 5.85 -2.97
N ASP A 126 8.75 5.64 -2.62
CA ASP A 126 9.27 5.29 -1.30
C ASP A 126 8.84 6.23 -0.15
N ASN A 127 7.95 7.19 -0.43
CA ASN A 127 7.42 8.21 0.47
C ASN A 127 5.95 7.99 0.82
N LEU A 128 5.46 6.74 0.84
CA LEU A 128 4.15 6.46 1.43
C LEU A 128 4.12 7.01 2.85
N LYS A 129 3.16 7.90 3.11
CA LYS A 129 2.92 8.48 4.43
C LYS A 129 1.70 7.83 5.03
N PHE A 130 1.84 7.37 6.26
CA PHE A 130 0.73 6.87 7.05
C PHE A 130 0.56 7.73 8.30
N THR A 131 -0.57 7.54 8.98
CA THR A 131 -0.73 8.05 10.35
C THR A 131 0.27 7.35 11.28
N SER A 132 0.65 8.00 12.38
CA SER A 132 1.63 7.46 13.35
C SER A 132 1.28 6.04 13.84
N ASP A 133 -0.01 5.76 14.04
CA ASP A 133 -0.49 4.47 14.53
C ASP A 133 -0.24 3.35 13.50
N VAL A 134 -0.58 3.62 12.24
CA VAL A 134 -0.36 2.69 11.13
C VAL A 134 1.13 2.49 10.88
N ASP A 135 1.92 3.58 10.95
CA ASP A 135 3.37 3.53 10.83
C ASP A 135 4.00 2.62 11.90
N THR A 136 3.51 2.71 13.14
CA THR A 136 3.96 1.89 14.27
C THR A 136 3.54 0.43 14.10
N GLU A 137 2.30 0.17 13.71
CA GLU A 137 1.80 -1.19 13.41
C GLU A 137 2.67 -1.85 12.33
N LEU A 138 2.92 -1.14 11.23
CA LEU A 138 3.72 -1.65 10.13
C LEU A 138 5.17 -1.88 10.52
N LYS A 139 5.78 -1.01 11.34
CA LYS A 139 7.12 -1.25 11.89
C LYS A 139 7.16 -2.52 12.73
N ASN A 140 6.13 -2.76 13.54
CA ASN A 140 6.03 -3.92 14.45
C ASN A 140 5.67 -5.24 13.74
N ALA A 141 5.16 -5.22 12.52
CA ALA A 141 4.88 -6.43 11.74
C ALA A 141 6.20 -7.10 11.27
N ASP A 142 6.77 -7.97 12.09
CA ASP A 142 8.13 -8.51 11.89
C ASP A 142 8.16 -9.67 10.89
N THR A 143 7.05 -10.40 10.77
CA THR A 143 6.91 -11.56 9.88
C THR A 143 5.94 -11.32 8.72
N VAL A 144 6.06 -12.14 7.67
CA VAL A 144 5.11 -12.19 6.55
C VAL A 144 3.66 -12.37 7.04
N GLY A 145 3.45 -13.25 8.03
CA GLY A 145 2.13 -13.52 8.59
C GLY A 145 1.56 -12.34 9.39
N GLU A 146 2.39 -11.65 10.16
CA GLU A 146 1.98 -10.46 10.90
C GLU A 146 1.63 -9.30 9.97
N LEU A 147 2.40 -9.11 8.88
CA LEU A 147 2.04 -8.11 7.86
C LEU A 147 0.71 -8.46 7.19
N ALA A 148 0.50 -9.73 6.83
CA ALA A 148 -0.77 -10.18 6.25
C ALA A 148 -1.95 -9.93 7.21
N ALA A 149 -1.75 -10.18 8.52
CA ALA A 149 -2.75 -9.92 9.54
C ALA A 149 -3.04 -8.41 9.70
N ALA A 150 -2.00 -7.57 9.68
CA ALA A 150 -2.16 -6.13 9.71
C ALA A 150 -2.99 -5.65 8.50
N LEU A 151 -2.67 -6.10 7.30
CA LEU A 151 -3.40 -5.74 6.08
C LEU A 151 -4.84 -6.24 6.06
N GLN A 152 -5.19 -7.29 6.82
CA GLN A 152 -6.55 -7.83 6.87
C GLN A 152 -7.50 -7.03 7.76
N LYS A 153 -6.98 -6.37 8.79
CA LYS A 153 -7.81 -5.54 9.68
C LYS A 153 -8.44 -4.40 8.88
N GLU A 154 -9.64 -3.97 9.26
CA GLU A 154 -10.21 -2.69 8.79
C GLU A 154 -9.69 -1.55 9.68
#